data_AF-A0A2V6LIE9-F1
#
_entry.id   AF-A0A2V6LIE9-F1
#
_cell.length_a   1.000
_cell.length_b   1.000
_cell.length_c   1.000
_cell.angle_alpha   90.00
_cell.angle_beta   90.00
_cell.angle_gamma   90.00
#
_symmetry.space_group_name_H-M   'P 1'
#
loop_
_entity.id
_entity.type
_entity.pdbx_description
1 polymer ?
#
loop_
_entity_poly.entity_id
_entity_poly.type
_entity_poly.pdbx_seq_one_letter_code
_entity_poly.pdbx_strand_id
1 'polypeptide(L)'
;MAGVIVSLLTISLFAAEKPIDVSAIIPKAEAEKILGEPVRKPSPLNVNGKDGYYSKCNYYGTKSVRSLLLRLRQATEGSVDALTEFDQIASSGGKMKVIEGLGDKAGMFNGAPENGLPPNVIMLYVVKGRSFITIGIGGMADEVAALEKAKQVAEKILAQL
;
A
#
# COMPACT_ATOMS: atom_id res chain seq x y z
N MET A 1 30.11 27.30 43.65
CA MET A 1 29.07 27.50 42.62
C MET A 1 28.92 26.18 41.88
N ALA A 2 27.80 25.49 42.11
CA ALA A 2 27.52 24.20 41.51
C ALA A 2 26.34 24.34 40.55
N GLY A 3 26.43 23.74 39.38
CA GLY A 3 25.36 23.70 38.40
C GLY A 3 25.76 22.87 37.19
N VAL A 4 25.77 21.54 37.34
CA VAL A 4 25.89 20.62 36.21
C VAL A 4 24.50 20.52 35.55
N ILE A 5 24.40 21.02 34.33
CA ILE A 5 23.20 20.89 33.51
C ILE A 5 23.24 19.50 32.86
N VAL A 6 22.41 18.59 33.35
CA VAL A 6 22.16 17.29 32.70
C VAL A 6 21.13 17.52 31.60
N SER A 7 21.59 17.58 30.36
CA SER A 7 20.70 17.60 29.20
C SER A 7 20.19 16.18 28.95
N LEU A 8 18.93 15.91 29.29
CA LEU A 8 18.27 14.66 28.92
C LEU A 8 18.03 14.65 27.40
N LEU A 9 18.83 13.87 26.67
CA LEU A 9 18.46 13.41 25.34
C LEU A 9 17.26 12.46 25.50
N THR A 10 16.06 12.95 25.21
CA THR A 10 14.91 12.07 24.93
C THR A 10 15.17 11.38 23.60
N ILE A 11 15.75 10.19 23.66
CA ILE A 11 15.79 9.28 22.52
C ILE A 11 14.35 8.78 22.34
N SER A 12 13.62 9.37 21.41
CA SER A 12 12.33 8.84 20.96
C SER A 12 12.59 7.47 20.31
N LEU A 13 12.55 6.40 21.09
CA LEU A 13 12.44 5.05 20.57
C LEU A 13 11.09 4.99 19.83
N PHE A 14 11.11 5.13 18.50
CA PHE A 14 9.94 4.77 17.70
C PHE A 14 9.69 3.28 17.96
N ALA A 15 8.58 2.97 18.63
CA ALA A 15 8.16 1.61 18.84
C ALA A 15 8.08 0.91 17.47
N ALA A 16 8.61 -0.30 17.38
CA ALA A 16 8.51 -1.09 16.16
C ALA A 16 7.02 -1.21 15.79
N GLU A 17 6.64 -0.66 14.63
CA GLU A 17 5.28 -0.77 14.10
C GLU A 17 4.83 -2.24 14.14
N LYS A 18 3.62 -2.47 14.65
CA LYS A 18 3.04 -3.81 14.72
C LYS A 18 2.92 -4.39 13.30
N PRO A 19 3.33 -5.64 13.06
CA PRO A 19 3.11 -6.32 11.79
C PRO A 19 1.62 -6.34 11.42
N ILE A 20 1.29 -5.80 10.25
CA ILE A 20 -0.08 -5.76 9.72
C ILE A 20 -0.33 -6.93 8.77
N ASP A 21 -1.49 -7.59 8.89
CA ASP A 21 -1.96 -8.54 7.89
C ASP A 21 -3.03 -7.91 6.99
N VAL A 22 -2.67 -7.59 5.75
CA VAL A 22 -3.62 -6.95 4.80
C VAL A 22 -4.82 -7.85 4.45
N SER A 23 -4.67 -9.17 4.59
CA SER A 23 -5.76 -10.12 4.34
C SER A 23 -6.74 -10.22 5.51
N ALA A 24 -6.30 -9.87 6.73
CA ALA A 24 -7.18 -9.74 7.88
C ALA A 24 -7.99 -8.44 7.82
N ILE A 25 -7.38 -7.35 7.31
CA ILE A 25 -8.05 -6.04 7.12
C ILE A 25 -9.06 -6.11 5.98
N ILE A 26 -8.67 -6.70 4.86
CA ILE A 26 -9.53 -6.90 3.70
C ILE A 26 -9.82 -8.40 3.59
N PRO A 27 -10.78 -8.95 4.35
CA PRO A 27 -11.14 -10.35 4.23
C PRO A 27 -11.78 -10.64 2.87
N LYS A 28 -11.87 -11.92 2.51
CA LYS A 28 -12.47 -12.37 1.24
C LYS A 28 -13.81 -11.70 0.94
N ALA A 29 -14.73 -11.69 1.91
CA ALA A 29 -16.06 -11.11 1.74
C ALA A 29 -16.01 -9.60 1.42
N GLU A 30 -15.02 -8.88 1.95
CA GLU A 30 -14.83 -7.46 1.63
C GLU A 30 -14.27 -7.29 0.21
N ALA A 31 -13.32 -8.14 -0.19
CA ALA A 31 -12.80 -8.15 -1.56
C ALA A 31 -13.90 -8.44 -2.60
N GLU A 32 -14.85 -9.32 -2.27
CA GLU A 32 -16.02 -9.60 -3.12
C GLU A 32 -16.92 -8.37 -3.29
N LYS A 33 -17.14 -7.59 -2.23
CA LYS A 33 -17.87 -6.31 -2.31
C LYS A 33 -17.11 -5.27 -3.12
N ILE A 34 -15.80 -5.15 -2.90
CA ILE A 34 -14.94 -4.21 -3.63
C ILE A 34 -14.98 -4.52 -5.12
N LEU A 35 -14.76 -5.78 -5.49
CA LEU A 35 -14.75 -6.21 -6.89
C LEU A 35 -16.15 -6.39 -7.49
N GLY A 36 -17.19 -6.43 -6.68
CA GLY A 36 -18.58 -6.63 -7.13
C GLY A 36 -18.85 -8.03 -7.70
N GLU A 37 -18.01 -9.02 -7.37
CA GLU A 37 -18.19 -10.41 -7.80
C GLU A 37 -17.52 -11.40 -6.82
N PRO A 38 -17.93 -12.68 -6.83
CA PRO A 38 -17.27 -13.70 -6.01
C PRO A 38 -15.81 -13.87 -6.42
N VAL A 39 -14.94 -14.06 -5.44
CA VAL A 39 -13.50 -14.22 -5.66
C VAL A 39 -13.05 -15.64 -5.32
N ARG A 40 -11.95 -16.06 -5.95
CA ARG A 40 -11.26 -17.32 -5.64
C ARG A 40 -10.75 -17.30 -4.19
N LYS A 41 -10.36 -18.47 -3.67
CA LYS A 41 -9.70 -18.53 -2.36
C LYS A 41 -8.41 -17.70 -2.40
N PRO A 42 -8.24 -16.69 -1.52
CA PRO A 42 -7.01 -15.90 -1.48
C PRO A 42 -5.84 -16.74 -0.97
N SER A 43 -4.63 -16.33 -1.35
CA SER A 43 -3.37 -16.91 -0.87
C SER A 43 -2.54 -15.80 -0.22
N PRO A 44 -2.82 -15.43 1.04
CA PRO A 44 -2.04 -14.43 1.74
C PRO A 44 -0.60 -14.93 2.00
N LEU A 45 0.34 -13.99 2.03
CA LEU A 45 1.74 -14.24 2.35
C LEU A 45 2.26 -13.12 3.24
N ASN A 46 2.67 -13.49 4.45
CA ASN A 46 3.31 -12.60 5.40
C ASN A 46 4.72 -13.11 5.69
N VAL A 47 5.73 -12.25 5.63
CA VAL A 47 7.13 -12.65 5.82
C VAL A 47 7.94 -11.51 6.43
N ASN A 48 8.82 -11.87 7.38
CA ASN A 48 9.87 -10.99 7.85
C ASN A 48 11.08 -11.12 6.90
N GLY A 49 11.32 -10.09 6.10
CA GLY A 49 12.51 -9.95 5.26
C GLY A 49 13.65 -9.26 5.98
N LYS A 50 14.78 -9.09 5.27
CA LYS A 50 15.95 -8.37 5.80
C LYS A 50 15.71 -6.86 5.91
N ASP A 51 14.85 -6.33 5.07
CA ASP A 51 14.57 -4.91 4.87
C ASP A 51 13.18 -4.48 5.34
N GLY A 52 12.45 -5.38 6.00
CA GLY A 52 11.14 -5.07 6.53
C GLY A 52 10.25 -6.29 6.67
N TYR A 53 9.11 -6.06 7.30
CA TYR A 53 8.01 -7.00 7.29
C TYR A 53 7.14 -6.76 6.04
N TYR A 54 6.71 -7.84 5.41
CA TYR A 54 5.87 -7.81 4.22
C TYR A 54 4.55 -8.54 4.47
N SER A 55 3.46 -7.94 4.02
CA SER A 55 2.16 -8.58 3.94
C SER A 55 1.57 -8.43 2.54
N LYS A 56 1.09 -9.54 1.97
CA LYS A 56 0.59 -9.61 0.59
C LYS A 56 -0.68 -10.42 0.55
N CYS A 57 -1.66 -9.97 -0.22
CA CYS A 57 -2.82 -10.77 -0.56
C CYS A 57 -3.33 -10.41 -1.95
N ASN A 58 -3.77 -11.40 -2.73
CA ASN A 58 -4.40 -11.20 -4.04
C ASN A 58 -5.78 -11.83 -4.04
N TYR A 59 -6.74 -11.10 -4.60
CA TYR A 59 -8.08 -11.58 -4.88
C TYR A 59 -8.30 -11.55 -6.38
N TYR A 60 -8.76 -12.67 -6.92
CA TYR A 60 -9.09 -12.83 -8.33
C TYR A 60 -10.55 -13.19 -8.47
N GLY A 61 -11.23 -12.47 -9.36
CA GLY A 61 -12.59 -12.75 -9.76
C GLY A 61 -12.78 -14.20 -10.24
N THR A 62 -14.00 -14.69 -10.08
CA THR A 62 -14.43 -15.99 -10.62
C THR A 62 -15.21 -15.84 -11.91
N LYS A 63 -15.73 -14.64 -12.21
CA LYS A 63 -16.60 -14.37 -13.36
C LYS A 63 -15.91 -13.55 -14.43
N SER A 64 -14.92 -12.74 -14.05
CA SER A 64 -14.20 -11.86 -14.96
C SER A 64 -12.70 -11.81 -14.66
N VAL A 65 -12.00 -10.92 -15.35
CA VAL A 65 -10.58 -10.61 -15.11
C VAL A 65 -10.37 -9.64 -13.94
N ARG A 66 -11.42 -9.34 -13.17
CA ARG A 66 -11.32 -8.44 -12.02
C ARG A 66 -10.33 -8.96 -10.98
N SER A 67 -9.52 -8.06 -10.45
CA SER A 67 -8.54 -8.40 -9.42
C SER A 67 -8.31 -7.26 -8.44
N LEU A 68 -7.98 -7.63 -7.21
CA LEU A 68 -7.50 -6.74 -6.15
C LEU A 68 -6.15 -7.28 -5.66
N LEU A 69 -5.10 -6.49 -5.82
CA LEU A 69 -3.75 -6.81 -5.37
C LEU A 69 -3.40 -5.93 -4.17
N LEU A 70 -3.01 -6.53 -3.06
CA LEU A 70 -2.61 -5.82 -1.84
C LEU A 70 -1.17 -6.16 -1.49
N ARG A 71 -0.33 -5.14 -1.34
CA ARG A 71 1.01 -5.26 -0.79
C ARG A 71 1.19 -4.19 0.28
N LEU A 72 1.82 -4.59 1.36
CA LEU A 72 2.33 -3.71 2.39
C LEU A 72 3.76 -4.13 2.70
N ARG A 73 4.67 -3.16 2.73
CA ARG A 73 5.98 -3.29 3.37
C ARG A 73 6.03 -2.34 4.55
N GLN A 74 6.44 -2.83 5.70
CA GLN A 74 6.79 -2.01 6.87
C GLN A 74 8.31 -2.06 7.03
N ALA A 75 8.97 -0.97 6.63
CA ALA A 75 10.42 -0.91 6.53
C ALA A 75 11.09 -1.07 7.90
N THR A 76 12.16 -1.86 7.96
CA THR A 76 13.04 -1.89 9.13
C THR A 76 13.97 -0.67 9.08
N GLU A 77 14.36 -0.15 10.25
CA GLU A 77 15.31 0.96 10.34
C GLU A 77 16.63 0.63 9.62
N GLY A 78 17.21 1.61 8.93
CA GLY A 78 18.44 1.45 8.15
C GLY A 78 18.27 0.76 6.78
N SER A 79 17.06 0.29 6.44
CA SER A 79 16.73 -0.14 5.07
C SER A 79 16.30 1.06 4.21
N VAL A 80 16.05 0.83 2.91
CA VAL A 80 15.38 1.82 2.06
C VAL A 80 14.03 2.16 2.68
N ASP A 81 13.80 3.44 2.97
CA ASP A 81 12.55 3.89 3.58
C ASP A 81 11.40 3.94 2.55
N ALA A 82 10.17 4.04 3.05
CA ALA A 82 8.96 4.00 2.23
C ALA A 82 8.83 5.19 1.27
N LEU A 83 9.31 6.38 1.66
CA LEU A 83 9.26 7.57 0.82
C LEU A 83 10.27 7.45 -0.34
N THR A 84 11.48 7.00 -0.05
CA THR A 84 12.50 6.72 -1.07
C THR A 84 12.01 5.66 -2.06
N GLU A 85 11.37 4.58 -1.60
CA GLU A 85 10.78 3.57 -2.48
C GLU A 85 9.66 4.15 -3.37
N PHE A 86 8.79 4.99 -2.80
CA PHE A 86 7.78 5.72 -3.58
C PHE A 86 8.42 6.58 -4.67
N ASP A 87 9.47 7.34 -4.34
CA ASP A 87 10.13 8.26 -5.27
C ASP A 87 10.83 7.51 -6.41
N GLN A 88 11.40 6.34 -6.12
CA GLN A 88 11.96 5.45 -7.13
C GLN A 88 10.88 4.97 -8.11
N ILE A 89 9.71 4.57 -7.59
CA ILE A 89 8.58 4.14 -8.43
C ILE A 89 8.01 5.31 -9.23
N ALA A 90 7.83 6.47 -8.62
CA ALA A 90 7.36 7.68 -9.32
C ALA A 90 8.32 8.10 -10.43
N SER A 91 9.62 7.82 -10.28
CA SER A 91 10.66 8.14 -11.25
C SER A 91 10.89 7.03 -12.30
N SER A 92 10.08 5.97 -12.33
CA SER A 92 10.29 4.81 -13.21
C SER A 92 9.98 5.04 -14.70
N GLY A 93 9.77 6.29 -15.11
CA GLY A 93 9.48 6.69 -16.48
C GLY A 93 7.98 6.76 -16.85
N GLY A 94 7.08 6.38 -15.94
CA GLY A 94 5.64 6.55 -16.12
C GLY A 94 5.15 7.96 -15.75
N LYS A 95 3.89 8.25 -16.07
CA LYS A 95 3.17 9.47 -15.66
C LYS A 95 2.32 9.19 -14.42
N MET A 96 2.95 9.30 -13.25
CA MET A 96 2.24 9.11 -11.99
C MET A 96 1.32 10.30 -11.73
N LYS A 97 0.04 10.02 -11.47
CA LYS A 97 -0.91 11.01 -11.00
C LYS A 97 -0.80 11.13 -9.49
N VAL A 98 -0.53 12.34 -8.99
CA VAL A 98 -0.51 12.62 -7.55
C VAL A 98 -1.92 12.46 -6.96
N ILE A 99 -1.99 11.85 -5.78
CA ILE A 99 -3.23 11.67 -5.02
C ILE A 99 -3.10 12.41 -3.69
N GLU A 100 -3.80 13.53 -3.58
CA GLU A 100 -3.81 14.36 -2.37
C GLU A 100 -4.64 13.74 -1.25
N GLY A 101 -4.26 14.03 0.00
CA GLY A 101 -5.04 13.70 1.20
C GLY A 101 -5.05 12.22 1.61
N LEU A 102 -4.16 11.39 1.06
CA LEU A 102 -4.07 9.97 1.38
C LEU A 102 -2.66 9.59 1.85
N GLY A 103 -2.53 9.16 3.09
CA GLY A 103 -1.23 8.90 3.71
C GLY A 103 -0.40 10.17 3.86
N ASP A 104 0.91 10.02 3.99
CA ASP A 104 1.87 11.12 3.97
C ASP A 104 2.22 11.51 2.52
N LYS A 105 2.16 10.54 1.59
CA LYS A 105 2.32 10.75 0.15
C LYS A 105 1.58 9.64 -0.62
N ALA A 106 0.90 9.99 -1.71
CA ALA A 106 0.27 9.00 -2.57
C ALA A 106 0.30 9.39 -4.04
N GLY A 107 0.26 8.36 -4.89
CA GLY A 107 0.28 8.51 -6.33
C GLY A 107 -0.23 7.25 -7.02
N MET A 108 -0.70 7.40 -8.25
CA MET A 108 -1.33 6.32 -9.00
C MET A 108 -0.83 6.27 -10.44
N PHE A 109 -0.56 5.06 -10.92
CA PHE A 109 -0.42 4.76 -12.34
C PHE A 109 -1.70 4.10 -12.84
N ASN A 110 -2.12 4.44 -14.05
CA ASN A 110 -3.23 3.80 -14.75
C ASN A 110 -2.74 2.94 -15.94
N GLY A 111 -3.66 2.22 -16.57
CA GLY A 111 -3.45 1.32 -17.70
C GLY A 111 -3.09 1.98 -19.03
N ALA A 112 -2.45 3.14 -19.00
CA ALA A 112 -1.94 3.82 -20.18
C ALA A 112 -0.59 3.20 -20.61
N PRO A 113 -0.29 3.11 -21.93
CA PRO A 113 0.95 2.48 -22.42
C PRO A 113 2.23 3.05 -21.81
N GLU A 114 2.30 4.36 -21.57
CA GLU A 114 3.47 5.00 -20.95
C GLU A 114 3.75 4.54 -19.51
N ASN A 115 2.76 3.97 -18.83
CA ASN A 115 2.87 3.48 -17.46
C ASN A 115 3.22 1.99 -17.39
N GLY A 116 3.30 1.29 -18.53
CA GLY A 116 3.60 -0.15 -18.58
C GLY A 116 2.55 -1.03 -17.92
N LEU A 117 1.34 -0.52 -17.69
CA LEU A 117 0.22 -1.26 -17.10
C LEU A 117 -0.77 -1.70 -18.19
N PRO A 118 -1.39 -2.89 -18.07
CA PRO A 118 -2.46 -3.30 -18.97
C PRO A 118 -3.67 -2.35 -18.90
N PRO A 119 -4.50 -2.28 -19.96
CA PRO A 119 -5.77 -1.55 -19.92
C PRO A 119 -6.64 -2.00 -18.73
N ASN A 120 -7.45 -1.08 -18.19
CA ASN A 120 -8.36 -1.33 -17.07
C ASN A 120 -7.67 -1.78 -15.78
N VAL A 121 -6.41 -1.37 -15.59
CA VAL A 121 -5.63 -1.57 -14.36
C VAL A 121 -5.23 -0.22 -13.80
N ILE A 122 -5.34 -0.06 -12.49
CA ILE A 122 -4.70 1.03 -11.75
C ILE A 122 -3.85 0.45 -10.62
N MET A 123 -2.75 1.12 -10.32
CA MET A 123 -1.86 0.82 -9.21
C MET A 123 -1.72 2.08 -8.36
N LEU A 124 -2.33 2.07 -7.17
CA LEU A 124 -2.23 3.13 -6.17
C LEU A 124 -1.11 2.79 -5.19
N TYR A 125 -0.22 3.75 -4.97
CA TYR A 125 0.90 3.68 -4.03
C TYR A 125 0.68 4.72 -2.93
N VAL A 126 0.87 4.30 -1.68
CA VAL A 126 0.65 5.17 -0.50
C VAL A 126 1.78 4.96 0.51
N VAL A 127 2.33 6.06 1.00
CA VAL A 127 3.33 6.11 2.06
C VAL A 127 2.66 6.55 3.36
N LYS A 128 2.96 5.89 4.47
CA LYS A 128 2.61 6.35 5.82
C LYS A 128 3.69 5.91 6.82
N GLY A 129 4.43 6.85 7.40
CA GLY A 129 5.55 6.52 8.28
C GLY A 129 6.55 5.59 7.56
N ARG A 130 6.83 4.42 8.15
CA ARG A 130 7.72 3.41 7.53
C ARG A 130 6.99 2.43 6.61
N SER A 131 5.70 2.64 6.40
CA SER A 131 4.85 1.75 5.63
C SER A 131 4.69 2.22 4.19
N PHE A 132 4.89 1.28 3.26
CA PHE A 132 4.65 1.45 1.84
C PHE A 132 3.55 0.47 1.39
N ILE A 133 2.44 1.03 0.92
CA ILE A 133 1.24 0.29 0.52
C ILE A 133 1.13 0.35 -1.00
N THR A 134 0.85 -0.80 -1.62
CA THR A 134 0.47 -0.89 -3.05
C THR A 134 -0.88 -1.57 -3.17
N ILE A 135 -1.79 -0.93 -3.89
CA ILE A 135 -3.14 -1.41 -4.16
C ILE A 135 -3.36 -1.42 -5.66
N GLY A 136 -3.52 -2.62 -6.22
CA GLY A 136 -3.88 -2.80 -7.63
C GLY A 136 -5.36 -3.12 -7.78
N ILE A 137 -6.07 -2.42 -8.65
CA ILE A 137 -7.41 -2.80 -9.12
C ILE A 137 -7.30 -3.11 -10.61
N GLY A 138 -7.64 -4.33 -11.01
CA GLY A 138 -7.65 -4.76 -12.41
C GLY A 138 -9.05 -5.12 -12.89
N GLY A 139 -9.27 -5.04 -14.20
CA GLY A 139 -10.51 -5.46 -14.86
C GLY A 139 -11.70 -4.51 -14.66
N MET A 140 -11.44 -3.24 -14.32
CA MET A 140 -12.45 -2.20 -14.20
C MET A 140 -12.21 -1.10 -15.24
N ALA A 141 -13.16 -0.91 -16.16
CA ALA A 141 -13.05 0.08 -17.23
C ALA A 141 -13.21 1.52 -16.75
N ASP A 142 -14.03 1.73 -15.73
CA ASP A 142 -14.17 3.02 -15.08
C ASP A 142 -12.99 3.24 -14.11
N GLU A 143 -12.00 4.01 -14.56
CA GLU A 143 -10.81 4.36 -13.79
C GLU A 143 -11.15 5.14 -12.51
N VAL A 144 -12.15 6.02 -12.56
CA VAL A 144 -12.55 6.84 -11.40
C VAL A 144 -13.13 5.94 -10.32
N ALA A 145 -14.05 5.05 -10.69
CA ALA A 145 -14.61 4.06 -9.76
C ALA A 145 -13.54 3.09 -9.23
N ALA A 146 -12.58 2.67 -10.07
CA ALA A 146 -11.47 1.82 -9.65
C ALA A 146 -10.57 2.54 -8.62
N LEU A 147 -10.26 3.82 -8.85
CA LEU A 147 -9.48 4.65 -7.93
C LEU A 147 -10.20 4.86 -6.60
N GLU A 148 -11.51 5.18 -6.62
CA GLU A 148 -12.29 5.35 -5.38
C GLU A 148 -12.27 4.08 -4.51
N LYS A 149 -12.43 2.91 -5.14
CA LYS A 149 -12.30 1.62 -4.45
C LYS A 149 -10.90 1.39 -3.89
N ALA A 150 -9.85 1.73 -4.64
CA ALA A 150 -8.49 1.62 -4.15
C ALA A 150 -8.21 2.57 -2.96
N LYS A 151 -8.75 3.80 -2.99
CA LYS A 151 -8.66 4.74 -1.86
C LYS A 151 -9.35 4.20 -0.61
N GLN A 152 -10.56 3.65 -0.74
CA GLN A 152 -11.28 3.03 0.38
C GLN A 152 -10.50 1.87 1.00
N VAL A 153 -9.83 1.07 0.18
CA VAL A 153 -8.93 0.00 0.66
C VAL A 153 -7.71 0.59 1.38
N ALA A 154 -7.10 1.63 0.82
CA ALA A 154 -5.97 2.32 1.43
C ALA A 154 -6.34 2.88 2.81
N GLU A 155 -7.47 3.57 2.92
CA GLU A 155 -7.97 4.13 4.19
C GLU A 155 -8.17 3.06 5.26
N LYS A 156 -8.72 1.88 4.90
CA LYS A 156 -8.86 0.75 5.82
C LYS A 156 -7.50 0.25 6.33
N ILE A 157 -6.48 0.22 5.48
CA ILE A 157 -5.11 -0.20 5.86
C ILE A 157 -4.45 0.88 6.72
N LEU A 158 -4.56 2.15 6.30
CA LEU A 158 -4.02 3.31 7.03
C LEU A 158 -4.60 3.43 8.44
N ALA A 159 -5.87 3.08 8.63
CA ALA A 159 -6.51 3.09 9.96
C ALA A 159 -5.93 2.04 10.94
N GLN A 160 -5.04 1.16 10.49
CA GLN A 160 -4.37 0.15 11.32
C GLN A 160 -2.89 0.46 11.57
N LEU A 161 -2.38 1.56 11.01
CA LEU A 161 -0.98 2.01 11.09
C LEU A 161 -0.78 3.05 12.20
#